data_AF-A0A2E5ZH35-F1
#
_entry.id   AF-A0A2E5ZH35-F1
#
_cell.length_a   1.000
_cell.length_b   1.000
_cell.length_c   1.000
_cell.angle_alpha   90.00
_cell.angle_beta   90.00
_cell.angle_gamma   90.00
#
_symmetry.space_group_name_H-M   'P 1'
#
loop_
_entity.id
_entity.type
_entity.pdbx_description
1 polymer ?
#
loop_
_entity_poly.entity_id
_entity_poly.type
_entity_poly.pdbx_seq_one_letter_code
_entity_poly.pdbx_strand_id
1 'polypeptide(L)'
;MGSEVQRAVLQFPLDGERVWLSFDSPRRTIFANELSDVPAVMKAAERAAADGSWVVGMVSYDAGPAFDGAVRAARLPRCPLVSFGVFDAPKP
;
A
#
# COMPACT_ATOMS: atom_id res chain seq x y z
N MET A 1 -0.73 -17.73 -4.06
CA MET A 1 0.02 -17.13 -2.93
C MET A 1 -0.14 -15.63 -3.06
N GLY A 2 -0.84 -15.00 -2.12
CA GLY A 2 -1.29 -13.61 -2.25
C GLY A 2 -0.09 -12.66 -2.26
N SER A 3 -0.06 -11.74 -3.23
CA SER A 3 0.93 -10.66 -3.30
C SER A 3 0.63 -9.53 -2.31
N GLU A 4 -0.05 -9.87 -1.21
CA GLU A 4 -0.56 -8.95 -0.21
C GLU A 4 0.51 -8.69 0.85
N VAL A 5 0.64 -7.45 1.29
CA VAL A 5 1.60 -7.08 2.33
C VAL A 5 1.14 -7.61 3.68
N GLN A 6 1.83 -8.66 4.16
CA GLN A 6 1.61 -9.26 5.48
C GLN A 6 2.56 -8.72 6.55
N ARG A 7 3.74 -8.27 6.12
CA ARG A 7 4.78 -7.72 6.99
C ARG A 7 5.55 -6.67 6.21
N ALA A 8 5.96 -5.62 6.89
CA ALA A 8 6.77 -4.57 6.31
C ALA A 8 7.76 -4.03 7.33
N VAL A 9 8.92 -3.57 6.85
CA VAL A 9 9.88 -2.80 7.63
C VAL A 9 10.20 -1.57 6.81
N LEU A 10 10.03 -0.39 7.39
CA LEU A 10 10.40 0.86 6.75
C LEU A 10 10.94 1.86 7.76
N GLN A 11 11.73 2.79 7.24
CA GLN A 11 12.17 3.94 8.01
C GLN A 11 11.11 5.05 7.88
N PHE A 12 10.57 5.51 9.01
CA PHE A 12 9.53 6.54 9.05
C PHE A 12 9.86 7.60 10.11
N PRO A 13 9.58 8.89 9.86
CA PRO A 13 9.77 9.93 10.86
C PRO A 13 8.73 9.80 11.99
N LEU A 14 9.18 9.51 13.21
CA LEU A 14 8.40 9.65 14.44
C LEU A 14 9.03 10.75 15.29
N ASP A 15 8.23 11.73 15.73
CA ASP A 15 8.67 12.86 16.54
C ASP A 15 9.89 13.62 15.98
N GLY A 16 10.04 13.65 14.66
CA GLY A 16 11.14 14.33 13.96
C GLY A 16 12.40 13.47 13.74
N GLU A 17 12.47 12.26 14.30
CA GLU A 17 13.59 11.34 14.10
C GLU A 17 13.20 10.18 13.16
N ARG A 18 14.12 9.78 12.29
CA ARG A 18 13.93 8.62 11.41
C ARG A 18 14.26 7.33 12.14
N VAL A 19 13.24 6.58 12.51
CA VAL A 19 13.38 5.28 13.17
C VAL A 19 12.97 4.15 12.25
N TRP A 20 13.55 2.97 12.46
CA TRP A 20 13.07 1.75 11.83
C TRP A 20 11.78 1.31 12.53
N LEU A 21 10.75 1.02 11.73
CA LEU A 21 9.48 0.49 12.22
C LEU A 21 9.20 -0.82 11.52
N SER A 22 8.76 -1.80 12.30
CA SER A 22 8.27 -3.08 11.82
C SER A 22 6.75 -3.15 11.97
N PHE A 23 6.11 -3.71 10.94
CA PHE A 23 4.69 -3.95 10.85
C PHE A 23 4.47 -5.44 10.64
N ASP A 24 3.65 -6.05 11.48
CA ASP A 24 3.24 -7.44 11.36
C ASP A 24 1.75 -7.59 11.65
N SER A 25 1.17 -8.68 11.16
CA SER A 25 -0.21 -9.07 11.49
C SER A 25 -1.24 -8.01 11.06
N PRO A 26 -1.39 -7.71 9.76
CA PRO A 26 -2.34 -6.70 9.31
C PRO A 26 -3.76 -7.11 9.69
N ARG A 27 -4.56 -6.13 10.14
CA ARG A 27 -6.00 -6.32 10.39
C ARG A 27 -6.73 -6.74 9.12
N ARG A 28 -6.30 -6.17 7.99
CA ARG A 28 -6.77 -6.49 6.65
C ARG A 28 -5.74 -6.07 5.61
N THR A 29 -5.86 -6.64 4.43
CA THR A 29 -5.10 -6.28 3.23
C THR A 29 -5.99 -5.53 2.26
N ILE A 30 -5.40 -4.62 1.48
CA ILE A 30 -6.06 -3.92 0.39
C ILE A 30 -5.15 -4.02 -0.83
N PHE A 31 -5.62 -4.58 -1.94
CA PHE A 31 -4.80 -4.80 -3.13
C PHE A 31 -5.60 -4.63 -4.43
N ALA A 32 -4.90 -4.31 -5.52
CA ALA A 32 -5.46 -4.26 -6.87
C ALA A 32 -4.55 -5.01 -7.86
N ASN A 33 -5.14 -5.85 -8.71
CA ASN A 33 -4.44 -6.46 -9.86
C ASN A 33 -4.83 -5.81 -11.20
N GLU A 34 -5.97 -5.14 -11.24
CA GLU A 34 -6.55 -4.48 -12.40
C GLU A 34 -6.57 -2.95 -12.23
N LEU A 35 -6.37 -2.22 -13.33
CA LEU A 35 -6.27 -0.76 -13.30
C LEU A 35 -7.58 -0.10 -12.85
N SER A 36 -8.72 -0.69 -13.18
CA SER A 36 -10.05 -0.19 -12.76
C SER A 36 -10.26 -0.22 -11.25
N ASP A 37 -9.55 -1.10 -10.54
CA ASP A 37 -9.72 -1.26 -9.09
C ASP A 37 -8.84 -0.28 -8.30
N VAL A 38 -7.77 0.25 -8.92
CA VAL A 38 -6.79 1.12 -8.26
C VAL A 38 -7.45 2.33 -7.58
N PRO A 39 -8.37 3.09 -8.20
CA PRO A 39 -9.00 4.23 -7.53
C PRO A 39 -9.78 3.84 -6.26
N ALA A 40 -10.49 2.70 -6.31
CA ALA A 40 -11.28 2.23 -5.16
C ALA A 40 -10.37 1.76 -4.01
N VAL A 41 -9.29 1.04 -4.33
CA VAL A 41 -8.29 0.55 -3.38
C VAL A 41 -7.53 1.71 -2.72
N MET A 42 -7.11 2.71 -3.49
CA MET A 42 -6.45 3.91 -2.95
C MET A 42 -7.37 4.67 -1.99
N LYS A 43 -8.66 4.85 -2.35
CA LYS A 43 -9.65 5.47 -1.48
C LYS A 43 -9.88 4.68 -0.18
N ALA A 44 -9.82 3.34 -0.24
CA ALA A 44 -9.95 2.50 0.94
C ALA A 44 -8.72 2.60 1.86
N ALA A 45 -7.51 2.71 1.28
CA ALA A 45 -6.27 2.97 2.00
C ALA A 45 -6.30 4.34 2.70
N GLU A 46 -6.67 5.39 1.98
CA GLU A 46 -6.81 6.75 2.54
C GLU A 46 -7.81 6.79 3.71
N ARG A 47 -8.96 6.13 3.56
CA ARG A 47 -9.95 6.04 4.65
C ARG A 47 -9.40 5.32 5.88
N ALA A 48 -8.73 4.19 5.69
CA ALA A 48 -8.12 3.46 6.80
C ALA A 48 -7.08 4.31 7.54
N ALA A 49 -6.27 5.08 6.82
CA ALA A 49 -5.33 6.02 7.40
C ALA A 49 -6.02 7.15 8.16
N ALA A 50 -7.08 7.73 7.58
CA ALA A 50 -7.88 8.77 8.23
C ALA A 50 -8.59 8.27 9.51
N ASP A 51 -8.95 6.99 9.56
CA ASP A 51 -9.53 6.33 10.73
C ASP A 51 -8.48 5.98 11.81
N GLY A 52 -7.23 6.41 11.63
CA GLY A 52 -6.14 6.23 12.60
C GLY A 52 -5.35 4.92 12.46
N SER A 53 -5.59 4.13 11.41
CA SER A 53 -4.77 2.95 11.13
C SER A 53 -3.49 3.31 10.39
N TRP A 54 -2.46 2.48 10.51
CA TRP A 54 -1.30 2.54 9.64
C TRP A 54 -1.56 1.79 8.34
N VAL A 55 -1.25 2.39 7.20
CA VAL A 55 -1.35 1.74 5.89
C VAL A 55 0.02 1.70 5.24
N VAL A 56 0.52 0.49 5.02
CA VAL A 56 1.89 0.27 4.58
C VAL A 56 1.93 -0.71 3.43
N GLY A 57 2.71 -0.40 2.40
CA GLY A 57 2.91 -1.30 1.28
C GLY A 57 3.46 -0.59 0.05
N MET A 58 2.98 -0.98 -1.12
CA MET A 58 3.51 -0.52 -2.40
C MET A 58 2.41 -0.10 -3.37
N VAL A 59 2.80 0.80 -4.28
CA VAL A 59 2.10 1.09 -5.53
C VAL A 59 3.11 0.85 -6.65
N SER A 60 2.77 -0.02 -7.59
CA SER A 60 3.63 -0.30 -8.74
C SER A 60 3.59 0.86 -9.71
N TYR A 61 4.69 1.11 -10.42
CA TYR A 61 4.71 2.08 -11.51
C TYR A 61 3.62 1.79 -12.57
N ASP A 62 3.31 0.51 -12.77
CA ASP A 62 2.26 0.04 -13.67
C ASP A 62 0.86 0.54 -13.31
N ALA A 63 0.63 1.04 -12.09
CA ALA A 63 -0.63 1.61 -11.67
C ALA A 63 -0.86 3.03 -12.21
N GLY A 64 0.20 3.68 -12.74
CA GLY A 64 0.18 5.04 -13.29
C GLY A 64 -1.03 5.37 -14.18
N PRO A 65 -1.40 4.53 -15.17
CA PRO A 65 -2.54 4.78 -16.04
C PRO A 65 -3.90 4.89 -15.34
N ALA A 66 -4.03 4.38 -14.11
CA ALA A 66 -5.25 4.51 -13.32
C ALA A 66 -5.39 5.88 -12.64
N PHE A 67 -4.29 6.64 -12.52
CA PHE A 67 -4.28 7.99 -11.96
C PHE A 67 -4.37 9.05 -13.05
N ASP A 68 -3.72 8.81 -14.19
CA ASP A 68 -3.72 9.72 -15.34
C ASP A 68 -3.59 8.91 -16.63
N GLY A 69 -4.56 9.06 -17.54
CA GLY A 69 -4.58 8.35 -18.83
C GLY A 69 -3.46 8.76 -19.79
N ALA A 70 -2.75 9.86 -19.53
CA ALA A 70 -1.54 10.23 -20.28
C ALA A 70 -0.33 9.36 -19.91
N VAL A 71 -0.33 8.73 -18.74
CA VAL A 71 0.76 7.87 -18.27
C VAL A 71 0.73 6.55 -19.02
N ARG A 72 1.88 6.18 -19.59
CA ARG A 72 2.09 4.90 -20.26
C ARG A 72 2.94 4.01 -19.37
N ALA A 73 2.44 2.82 -19.06
CA ALA A 73 3.19 1.80 -18.33
C ALA A 73 2.91 0.41 -18.93
N ALA A 74 3.90 -0.48 -18.82
CA ALA A 74 3.81 -1.83 -19.34
C ALA A 74 3.42 -2.81 -18.23
N ARG A 75 2.17 -3.28 -18.24
CA ARG A 75 1.63 -4.16 -17.18
C ARG A 75 2.45 -5.46 -17.07
N LEU A 76 3.09 -5.68 -15.92
CA LEU A 76 3.69 -6.94 -15.50
C LEU A 76 2.70 -7.76 -14.65
N PRO A 77 2.06 -8.82 -15.19
CA PRO A 77 0.96 -9.51 -14.51
C PRO A 77 1.35 -10.23 -13.21
N ARG A 78 2.65 -10.41 -12.96
CA ARG A 78 3.17 -11.09 -11.76
C ARG A 78 3.30 -10.17 -10.55
N CYS A 79 3.17 -8.86 -10.74
CA CYS A 79 3.22 -7.86 -9.68
C CYS A 79 1.82 -7.25 -9.48
N PRO A 80 1.31 -7.09 -8.26
CA PRO A 80 0.09 -6.32 -8.05
C PRO A 80 0.31 -4.86 -8.45
N LEU A 81 -0.76 -4.15 -8.82
CA LEU A 81 -0.71 -2.71 -9.07
C LEU A 81 -0.62 -1.93 -7.76
N VAL A 82 -1.36 -2.40 -6.75
CA VAL A 82 -1.37 -1.84 -5.40
C VAL A 82 -1.43 -3.00 -4.42
N SER A 83 -0.69 -2.91 -3.32
CA SER A 83 -0.72 -3.90 -2.25
C SER A 83 -0.35 -3.24 -0.93
N PHE A 84 -1.30 -3.21 -0.01
CA PHE A 84 -1.18 -2.61 1.32
C PHE A 84 -1.62 -3.58 2.40
N GLY A 85 -0.96 -3.50 3.55
CA GLY A 85 -1.45 -3.99 4.83
C GLY A 85 -1.95 -2.82 5.67
N VAL A 86 -3.07 -3.03 6.38
CA VAL A 86 -3.62 -2.08 7.35
C VAL A 86 -3.30 -2.60 8.76
N PHE A 87 -2.61 -1.80 9.56
CA PHE A 87 -2.05 -2.18 10.86
C PHE A 87 -2.55 -1.23 11.97
N ASP A 88 -2.63 -1.74 13.20
CA ASP A 88 -3.00 -0.93 14.38
C ASP A 88 -1.85 -0.01 14.81
N ALA A 89 -0.65 -0.56 14.99
CA ALA A 89 0.53 0.18 15.42
C ALA A 89 1.82 -0.50 14.93
N PRO A 90 2.88 0.28 14.65
CA PRO A 90 4.21 -0.25 14.39
C PRO A 90 4.89 -0.75 15.68
N LYS A 91 5.91 -1.57 15.52
CA LYS A 91 6.88 -1.93 16.56
C LYS A 91 8.25 -1.32 16.22
N PRO A 92 9.00 -0.80 17.21
CA PRO A 92 10.39 -0.36 17.00
C PRO A 92 11.32 -1.48 16.52
#